data_AF-A0A655ANZ3-F1
#
_entry.id   AF-A0A655ANZ3-F1
#
_cell.length_a   1.000
_cell.length_b   1.000
_cell.length_c   1.000
_cell.angle_alpha   90.00
_cell.angle_beta   90.00
_cell.angle_gamma   90.00
#
_symmetry.space_group_name_H-M   'P 1'
#
loop_
_entity.id
_entity.type
_entity.pdbx_description
1 polymer ?
#
loop_
_entity_poly.entity_id
_entity_poly.type
_entity_poly.pdbx_seq_one_letter_code
_entity_poly.pdbx_strand_id
1 'polypeptide(L)'
;MGKDGPLIAVNVASGGNPSPASGGHRRGKPRVPGLTDTLLRTMTISSAMASEKVLAQADLVIKPNPIGVGLMEYHQIDRAREAGRIAAREALPQIMELVHG
;
A
#
# COMPACT_ATOMS: atom_id res chain seq x y z
N MET A 1 -29.53 -2.16 -16.52
CA MET A 1 -28.34 -1.30 -16.33
C MET A 1 -27.15 -2.06 -16.88
N GLY A 2 -26.40 -1.47 -17.80
CA GLY A 2 -25.23 -2.12 -18.39
C GLY A 2 -24.14 -2.32 -17.33
N LYS A 3 -23.48 -3.47 -17.34
CA LYS A 3 -22.31 -3.72 -16.48
C LYS A 3 -21.19 -2.73 -16.85
N ASP A 4 -20.68 -1.97 -15.88
CA ASP A 4 -19.63 -0.95 -16.07
C ASP A 4 -18.23 -1.55 -16.38
N GLY A 5 -18.16 -2.80 -16.87
CA GLY A 5 -16.92 -3.55 -17.05
C GLY A 5 -16.35 -4.07 -15.72
N PRO A 6 -15.20 -4.76 -15.77
CA PRO A 6 -14.53 -5.26 -14.56
C PRO A 6 -14.01 -4.12 -13.69
N LEU A 7 -14.20 -4.23 -12.37
CA LEU A 7 -13.73 -3.28 -11.38
C LEU A 7 -12.32 -3.65 -10.91
N ILE A 8 -11.33 -2.87 -11.34
CA ILE A 8 -9.93 -3.02 -10.93
C ILE A 8 -9.60 -1.91 -9.92
N ALA A 9 -9.30 -2.29 -8.68
CA ALA A 9 -8.89 -1.36 -7.65
C ALA A 9 -7.36 -1.30 -7.49
N VAL A 10 -6.85 -0.17 -7.00
CA VAL A 10 -5.43 0.01 -6.65
C VAL A 10 -5.33 0.41 -5.19
N ASN A 11 -4.65 -0.41 -4.40
CA ASN A 11 -4.41 -0.10 -2.98
C ASN A 11 -3.04 0.58 -2.83
N VAL A 12 -3.05 1.90 -2.60
CA VAL A 12 -1.85 2.73 -2.36
C VAL A 12 -1.59 3.00 -0.88
N ALA A 13 -2.26 2.28 0.02
CA ALA A 13 -2.04 2.46 1.45
C ALA A 13 -0.55 2.31 1.78
N SER A 14 -0.04 3.24 2.59
CA SER A 14 1.31 3.18 3.16
C SER A 14 1.38 2.02 4.17
N GLY A 15 1.41 0.79 3.65
CA GLY A 15 1.46 -0.46 4.41
C GLY A 15 2.81 -1.16 4.29
N GLY A 16 3.86 -0.46 3.87
CA GLY A 16 5.21 -0.99 3.96
C GLY A 16 5.49 -1.37 5.41
N ASN A 17 5.96 -2.59 5.64
CA ASN A 17 6.56 -2.95 6.91
C ASN A 17 7.53 -1.81 7.27
N PRO A 18 7.38 -1.13 8.42
CA PRO A 18 8.39 -0.18 8.84
C PRO A 18 9.69 -0.97 8.87
N SER A 19 10.62 -0.66 7.95
CA SER A 19 11.94 -1.23 8.02
C SER A 19 12.47 -0.88 9.42
N PRO A 20 12.94 -1.85 10.23
CA PRO A 20 13.49 -1.53 11.56
C PRO A 20 14.75 -0.67 11.51
N ALA A 21 15.19 -0.24 10.32
CA ALA A 21 16.41 0.50 10.09
C ALA A 21 16.27 2.01 10.39
N SER A 22 16.12 2.35 11.66
CA SER A 22 16.76 3.53 12.28
C SER A 22 16.81 3.40 13.81
N GLY A 23 17.04 2.20 14.33
CA GLY A 23 17.21 1.97 15.76
C GLY A 23 18.27 0.92 16.00
N GLY A 24 19.55 1.31 15.92
CA GLY A 24 20.66 0.44 16.31
C GLY A 24 20.35 -0.23 17.64
N HIS A 25 20.50 -1.56 17.69
CA HIS A 25 20.29 -2.40 18.86
C HIS A 25 21.26 -2.01 19.98
N ARG A 26 20.93 -0.95 20.74
CA ARG A 26 21.50 -0.71 22.06
C ARG A 26 20.52 -1.31 23.06
N ARG A 27 20.98 -2.30 23.82
CA ARG A 27 20.29 -2.83 25.00
C ARG A 27 19.89 -1.66 25.91
N GLY A 28 18.64 -1.24 25.82
CA GLY A 28 18.14 -0.02 26.45
C GLY A 28 16.62 -0.12 26.60
N LYS A 29 16.12 0.50 27.66
CA LYS A 29 14.74 0.52 28.16
C LYS A 29 13.69 0.54 27.03
N PRO A 30 12.55 -0.17 27.14
CA PRO A 30 11.49 -0.17 26.13
C PRO A 30 11.16 1.27 25.71
N ARG A 31 11.36 1.59 24.43
CA ARG A 31 11.04 2.92 23.89
C ARG A 31 9.54 2.98 23.67
N VAL A 32 8.85 3.71 24.53
CA VAL A 32 7.43 4.00 24.32
C VAL A 32 7.32 4.88 23.06
N PRO A 33 6.43 4.55 22.12
CA PRO A 33 6.17 5.39 20.95
C PRO A 33 5.75 6.81 21.34
N GLY A 34 6.15 7.80 20.55
CA GLY A 34 5.67 9.18 20.73
C GLY A 34 4.19 9.31 20.37
N LEU A 35 3.57 10.43 20.77
CA LEU A 35 2.18 10.73 20.43
C LEU A 35 1.96 10.80 18.91
N THR A 36 2.88 11.43 18.17
CA THR A 36 2.80 11.56 16.70
C THR A 36 2.90 10.21 16.00
N ASP A 37 3.80 9.33 16.44
CA ASP A 37 3.92 7.96 15.94
C ASP A 37 2.63 7.16 16.19
N THR A 38 2.08 7.30 17.40
CA THR A 38 0.82 6.66 17.78
C THR A 38 -0.33 7.15 16.90
N LEU A 39 -0.48 8.47 16.72
CA LEU A 39 -1.51 9.07 15.87
C LEU A 39 -1.38 8.59 14.41
N LEU A 40 -0.16 8.61 13.86
CA LEU A 40 0.08 8.12 12.50
C LEU A 40 -0.28 6.64 12.37
N ARG A 41 0.09 5.82 13.36
CA ARG A 41 -0.24 4.39 13.37
C ARG A 41 -1.74 4.15 13.46
N THR A 42 -2.46 4.90 14.29
CA THR A 42 -3.92 4.84 14.38
C THR A 42 -4.57 5.21 13.04
N MET A 43 -4.09 6.27 12.37
CA MET A 43 -4.58 6.68 11.05
C MET A 43 -4.32 5.62 9.97
N THR A 44 -3.13 5.01 9.97
CA THR A 44 -2.81 3.93 9.02
C THR A 44 -3.72 2.72 9.22
N ILE A 45 -3.94 2.30 10.47
CA ILE A 45 -4.84 1.17 10.79
C ILE A 45 -6.28 1.50 10.40
N SER A 46 -6.79 2.70 10.75
CA SER A 46 -8.16 3.08 10.42
C SER A 46 -8.37 3.19 8.90
N SER A 47 -7.39 3.70 8.16
CA SER A 47 -7.43 3.75 6.69
C SER A 47 -7.48 2.36 6.06
N ALA A 48 -6.71 1.40 6.59
CA ALA A 48 -6.73 0.03 6.12
C ALA A 48 -8.10 -0.62 6.35
N MET A 49 -8.67 -0.46 7.55
CA MET A 49 -10.01 -0.96 7.89
C MET A 49 -11.10 -0.33 7.02
N ALA A 50 -11.02 0.98 6.75
CA ALA A 50 -12.00 1.68 5.92
C ALA A 50 -11.98 1.18 4.46
N SER A 51 -10.81 0.80 3.95
CA SER A 51 -10.64 0.37 2.56
C SER A 51 -11.03 -1.09 2.33
N GLU A 52 -11.02 -1.94 3.36
CA GLU A 52 -11.22 -3.38 3.26
C GLU A 52 -12.52 -3.76 2.53
N LYS A 53 -13.66 -3.19 2.93
CA LYS A 53 -14.97 -3.49 2.33
C LYS A 53 -15.10 -3.05 0.87
N VAL A 54 -14.39 -1.99 0.49
CA VAL A 54 -14.40 -1.48 -0.88
C VAL A 54 -13.51 -2.35 -1.76
N LEU A 55 -12.32 -2.71 -1.27
CA LEU A 55 -11.41 -3.60 -1.98
C LEU A 55 -12.00 -5.00 -2.20
N ALA A 56 -12.84 -5.48 -1.28
CA ALA A 56 -13.56 -6.75 -1.42
C ALA A 56 -14.60 -6.77 -2.56
N GLN A 57 -14.97 -5.61 -3.11
CA GLN A 57 -15.91 -5.51 -4.23
C GLN A 57 -15.20 -5.48 -5.59
N ALA A 58 -13.87 -5.35 -5.61
CA ALA A 58 -13.11 -5.33 -6.85
C ALA A 58 -12.89 -6.75 -7.38
N ASP A 59 -12.98 -6.92 -8.70
CA ASP A 59 -12.64 -8.17 -9.38
C ASP A 59 -11.12 -8.44 -9.32
N LEU A 60 -10.33 -7.37 -9.22
CA LEU A 60 -8.88 -7.42 -9.05
C LEU A 60 -8.36 -6.23 -8.24
N VAL A 61 -7.40 -6.47 -7.35
CA VAL A 61 -6.71 -5.42 -6.59
C VAL A 61 -5.21 -5.42 -6.89
N ILE A 62 -4.71 -4.33 -7.46
CA ILE A 62 -3.27 -4.10 -7.65
C ILE A 62 -2.70 -3.50 -6.36
N LYS A 63 -1.61 -4.07 -5.85
CA LYS A 63 -0.94 -3.63 -4.61
C LYS A 63 0.52 -3.26 -4.89
N PRO A 64 0.82 -2.01 -5.26
CA PRO A 64 2.21 -1.55 -5.39
C PRO A 64 2.97 -1.71 -4.07
N ASN A 65 4.22 -2.16 -4.14
CA ASN A 65 5.10 -2.27 -2.97
C ASN A 65 6.35 -1.41 -3.14
N PRO A 66 6.29 -0.10 -2.82
CA PRO A 66 7.43 0.78 -2.93
C PRO A 66 8.34 0.63 -1.69
N ILE A 67 9.09 -0.48 -1.63
CA ILE A 67 10.05 -0.74 -0.56
C ILE A 67 11.00 0.46 -0.43
N GLY A 68 11.10 1.01 0.78
CA GLY A 68 12.01 2.11 1.10
C GLY A 68 11.49 3.51 0.79
N VAL A 69 10.28 3.66 0.24
CA VAL A 69 9.63 4.97 0.08
C VAL A 69 8.90 5.33 1.36
N GLY A 70 9.38 6.36 2.05
CA GLY A 70 8.76 6.89 3.27
C GLY A 70 7.55 7.78 2.97
N LEU A 71 6.71 7.96 3.99
CA LEU A 71 5.61 8.92 3.94
C LEU A 71 6.18 10.34 3.79
N MET A 72 5.72 11.09 2.79
CA MET A 72 6.22 12.43 2.42
C MET A 72 7.65 12.48 1.84
N GLU A 73 8.26 11.34 1.51
CA GLU A 73 9.58 11.31 0.87
C GLU A 73 9.47 11.54 -0.66
N TYR A 74 8.98 12.72 -1.05
CA TYR A 74 8.65 13.05 -2.44
C TYR A 74 9.84 12.94 -3.41
N HIS A 75 11.07 13.08 -2.89
CA HIS A 75 12.27 12.87 -3.68
C HIS A 75 12.40 11.43 -4.22
N GLN A 76 11.64 10.47 -3.67
CA GLN A 76 11.59 9.08 -4.12
C GLN A 76 10.39 8.77 -5.03
N ILE A 77 9.71 9.78 -5.57
CA ILE A 77 8.51 9.59 -6.42
C ILE A 77 8.74 8.63 -7.59
N ASP A 78 9.94 8.64 -8.19
CA ASP A 78 10.28 7.74 -9.29
C ASP A 78 10.28 6.27 -8.83
N ARG A 79 10.73 5.99 -7.60
CA ARG A 79 10.68 4.62 -7.03
C ARG A 79 9.25 4.19 -6.75
N ALA A 80 8.42 5.09 -6.24
CA ALA A 80 7.00 4.82 -6.03
C ALA A 80 6.28 4.51 -7.35
N ARG A 81 6.55 5.30 -8.40
CA ARG A 81 6.01 5.11 -9.74
C ARG A 81 6.44 3.77 -10.33
N GLU A 82 7.71 3.43 -10.18
CA GLU A 82 8.26 2.18 -10.70
C GLU A 82 7.67 0.94 -10.01
N ALA A 83 7.46 1.00 -8.69
CA ALA A 83 6.75 -0.05 -7.96
C ALA A 83 5.31 -0.24 -8.48
N GLY A 84 4.63 0.85 -8.83
CA GLY A 84 3.32 0.80 -9.48
C GLY A 84 3.37 0.15 -10.87
N ARG A 85 4.36 0.51 -11.69
CA ARG A 85 4.55 -0.06 -13.02
C ARG A 85 4.81 -1.56 -12.98
N ILE A 86 5.62 -2.02 -12.02
CA ILE A 86 5.91 -3.44 -11.82
C ILE A 86 4.63 -4.18 -11.39
N ALA A 87 3.95 -3.70 -10.35
CA ALA A 87 2.72 -4.34 -9.87
C ALA A 87 1.62 -4.40 -10.95
N ALA A 88 1.47 -3.35 -11.76
CA ALA A 88 0.53 -3.35 -12.88
C ALA A 88 0.93 -4.38 -13.96
N ARG A 89 2.23 -4.51 -14.25
CA ARG A 89 2.73 -5.48 -15.23
C ARG A 89 2.49 -6.91 -14.77
N GLU A 90 2.68 -7.19 -13.48
CA GLU A 90 2.42 -8.50 -12.89
C GLU A 90 0.92 -8.84 -12.92
N ALA A 91 0.05 -7.84 -12.80
CA ALA A 91 -1.40 -8.01 -12.85
C ALA A 91 -1.97 -8.14 -14.29
N LEU A 92 -1.21 -7.77 -15.33
CA LEU A 92 -1.69 -7.77 -16.72
C LEU A 92 -2.37 -9.06 -17.17
N PRO A 93 -1.86 -10.28 -16.89
CA PRO A 93 -2.53 -11.51 -17.30
C PRO A 93 -3.96 -11.62 -16.74
N GLN A 94 -4.16 -11.31 -15.46
CA GLN A 94 -5.47 -11.34 -14.80
C GLN A 94 -6.40 -10.24 -15.35
N ILE A 95 -5.85 -9.06 -15.65
CA ILE A 95 -6.60 -7.98 -16.31
C ILE A 95 -7.11 -8.44 -17.67
N MET A 96 -6.27 -9.11 -18.46
CA MET A 96 -6.67 -9.61 -19.79
C MET A 96 -7.75 -10.68 -19.69
N GLU A 97 -7.69 -11.56 -18.69
CA GLU A 97 -8.76 -12.54 -18.42
C GLU A 97 -10.08 -11.85 -18.08
N LEU A 98 -10.07 -10.79 -17.26
CA LEU A 98 -11.27 -10.04 -16.88
C LEU A 98 -11.89 -9.23 -18.03
N VAL A 99 -11.07 -8.78 -18.98
CA VAL A 99 -11.52 -7.95 -20.12
C VAL A 99 -12.00 -8.82 -21.29
N HIS A 100 -11.47 -10.04 -21.43
CA HIS A 100 -11.79 -10.94 -22.54
C HIS A 100 -12.68 -12.13 -22.16
N GLY A 101 -12.93 -12.37 -20.88
CA GLY A 101 -13.94 -13.30 -20.36
C GLY A 101 -15.34 -12.70 -20.36
#